data_AF-A0A1I2RA13-F1
#
_entry.id   AF-A0A1I2RA13-F1
#
_cell.length_a   1.000
_cell.length_b   1.000
_cell.length_c   1.000
_cell.angle_alpha   90.00
_cell.angle_beta   90.00
_cell.angle_gamma   90.00
#
_symmetry.space_group_name_H-M   'P 1'
#
loop_
_entity.id
_entity.type
_entity.pdbx_description
1 polymer ?
#
loop_
_entity_poly.entity_id
_entity_poly.type
_entity_poly.pdbx_seq_one_letter_code
_entity_poly.pdbx_strand_id
1 'polypeptide(L)' 'MKLDELRQRLISYGYHPDEVEYALVEILQYKKAEIINSTDIKVLLSMLQERMEIARAELRVKIFTD' A
#
# COMPACT_ATOMS: atom_id res chain seq x y z
N MET A 1 10.95 -4.42 13.45
CA MET A 1 10.80 -4.77 12.03
C MET A 1 11.49 -3.70 11.22
N LYS A 2 12.43 -4.04 10.35
CA LYS A 2 13.10 -3.02 9.50
C LYS A 2 12.16 -2.67 8.34
N LEU A 3 12.14 -1.41 7.90
CA LEU A 3 11.29 -0.92 6.81
C LEU A 3 11.42 -1.78 5.54
N ASP A 4 12.62 -2.29 5.28
CA ASP A 4 12.93 -3.22 4.19
C ASP A 4 12.13 -4.53 4.26
N GLU A 5 11.91 -5.10 5.45
CA GLU A 5 11.12 -6.33 5.61
C GLU A 5 9.64 -6.07 5.29
N LEU A 6 9.13 -4.90 5.67
CA LEU A 6 7.76 -4.50 5.35
C LEU A 6 7.59 -4.32 3.84
N ARG A 7 8.56 -3.65 3.18
CA ARG A 7 8.57 -3.49 1.72
C ARG A 7 8.56 -4.85 1.01
N GLN A 8 9.49 -5.73 1.38
CA GLN A 8 9.60 -7.07 0.79
C GLN A 8 8.32 -7.90 1.00
N ARG A 9 7.69 -7.79 2.17
CA ARG A 9 6.45 -8.49 2.48
C ARG A 9 5.26 -7.99 1.65
N LEU A 10 5.14 -6.68 1.46
CA LEU A 10 4.09 -6.11 0.61
C LEU A 10 4.30 -6.48 -0.86
N ILE A 11 5.53 -6.42 -1.36
CA ILE A 11 5.84 -6.89 -2.71
C ILE A 11 5.50 -8.39 -2.86
N SER A 12 5.80 -9.22 -1.86
CA SER A 12 5.47 -10.65 -1.87
C SER A 12 3.96 -10.94 -1.88
N TYR A 13 3.13 -9.99 -1.45
CA TYR A 13 1.67 -10.08 -1.51
C TYR A 13 1.08 -9.66 -2.87
N GLY A 14 1.94 -9.24 -3.82
CA GLY A 14 1.53 -8.88 -5.17
C GLY A 14 1.28 -7.38 -5.37
N TYR A 15 1.61 -6.54 -4.38
CA TYR A 15 1.58 -5.09 -4.54
C TYR A 15 2.74 -4.61 -5.41
N HIS A 16 2.48 -3.63 -6.28
CA HIS A 16 3.53 -3.09 -7.15
C HIS A 16 4.58 -2.34 -6.31
N PRO A 17 5.89 -2.50 -6.57
CA PRO A 17 6.94 -1.85 -5.80
C PRO A 17 6.73 -0.33 -5.65
N ASP A 18 6.32 0.35 -6.73
CA ASP A 18 6.09 1.80 -6.71
C ASP A 18 4.91 2.21 -5.82
N GLU A 19 3.84 1.41 -5.77
CA GLU A 19 2.69 1.67 -4.89
C GLU A 19 3.07 1.47 -3.41
N VAL A 20 3.90 0.46 -3.15
CA VAL A 20 4.46 0.19 -1.81
C VAL A 20 5.36 1.34 -1.38
N GLU A 21 6.25 1.82 -2.25
CA GLU A 21 7.15 2.94 -1.97
C GLU A 21 6.34 4.21 -1.68
N TYR A 22 5.31 4.49 -2.49
CA TYR A 22 4.42 5.64 -2.30
C TYR A 22 3.70 5.60 -0.95
N ALA A 23 3.09 4.45 -0.61
CA ALA A 23 2.36 4.29 0.65
C ALA A 23 3.29 4.35 1.88
N LEU A 24 4.52 3.82 1.76
CA LEU A 24 5.54 3.95 2.80
C LEU A 24 5.95 5.41 3.00
N VAL A 25 6.18 6.16 1.92
CA VAL A 25 6.50 7.60 1.99
C VAL A 25 5.36 8.38 2.64
N GLU A 26 4.11 8.09 2.28
CA GLU A 26 2.92 8.77 2.81
C GLU A 26 2.83 8.62 4.34
N ILE A 27 3.12 7.44 4.88
CA ILE A 27 3.12 7.21 6.35
C ILE A 27 4.37 7.77 7.04
N LEU A 28 5.52 7.69 6.37
CA LEU A 28 6.78 8.23 6.89
C LEU A 28 6.81 9.77 6.93
N GLN A 29 5.98 10.45 6.14
CA GLN A 29 5.80 11.90 6.25
C GLN A 29 5.19 12.32 7.59
N TYR A 30 4.35 11.47 8.21
CA TYR A 30 3.68 11.77 9.46
C TYR A 30 4.31 11.11 10.69
N LYS A 31 5.26 10.18 10.51
CA LYS A 31 5.95 9.47 11.61
C LYS A 31 7.37 9.04 11.24
N LYS A 32 8.28 9.12 12.21
CA LYS A 32 9.64 8.53 12.08
C LYS A 32 9.53 7.01 11.85
N ALA A 33 10.32 6.50 10.90
CA ALA A 33 10.38 5.08 10.53
C ALA A 33 10.57 4.12 11.72
N GLU A 34 11.23 4.59 12.78
CA GLU A 34 11.51 3.82 14.00
C GLU A 34 10.28 3.56 14.88
N ILE A 35 9.16 4.26 14.64
CA ILE A 35 7.95 4.21 15.48
C ILE A 35 6.81 3.47 14.77
N ILE A 36 7.06 2.88 13.59
CA ILE A 36 6.07 2.09 12.86
C ILE A 36 5.69 0.88 13.72
N ASN A 37 4.45 0.88 14.20
CA ASN A 37 3.89 -0.20 15.00
C ASN A 37 2.91 -1.05 14.17
N SER A 38 2.39 -2.11 14.78
CA SER A 38 1.47 -3.04 14.10
C SER A 38 0.16 -2.36 13.65
N THR A 39 -0.27 -1.30 14.31
CA THR A 39 -1.44 -0.51 13.91
C THR A 39 -1.14 0.29 12.65
N ASP A 40 0.03 0.92 12.57
CA ASP A 40 0.45 1.66 11.37
C ASP A 40 0.53 0.73 10.14
N ILE A 41 1.02 -0.51 10.34
CA ILE A 41 1.05 -1.54 9.28
C ILE A 41 -0.36 -1.93 8.84
N LYS A 42 -1.32 -2.08 9.77
CA LYS A 42 -2.71 -2.38 9.42
C LYS A 42 -3.36 -1.26 8.63
N VAL A 43 -3.11 -0.01 9.01
CA VAL A 43 -3.59 1.16 8.26
C VAL A 43 -3.02 1.16 6.85
N LEU A 44 -1.72 0.89 6.70
CA LEU A 44 -1.04 0.80 5.41
C LEU A 44 -1.66 -0.27 4.51
N LEU A 45 -1.92 -1.46 5.06
CA LEU A 45 -2.60 -2.54 4.35
C LEU A 45 -4.03 -2.17 3.93
N SER A 46 -4.80 -1.52 4.80
CA SER A 46 -6.14 -1.05 4.47
C SER A 46 -6.13 -0.04 3.33
N MET A 47 -5.21 0.94 3.36
CA MET A 47 -5.07 1.94 2.30
C MET A 47 -4.69 1.31 0.95
N LEU A 48 -3.77 0.34 0.96
CA LEU A 48 -3.38 -0.38 -0.25
C LEU A 48 -4.52 -1.25 -0.79
N GLN A 49 -5.29 -1.93 0.07
CA GLN A 49 -6.47 -2.68 -0.34
C GLN A 49 -7.55 -1.79 -0.95
N GLU A 50 -7.83 -0.65 -0.34
CA GLU A 50 -8.84 0.30 -0.82
C GLU A 50 -8.46 0.87 -2.19
N ARG A 51 -7.19 1.24 -2.39
CA ARG A 51 -6.68 1.67 -3.70
C ARG A 51 -6.79 0.59 -4.77
N MET A 52 -6.51 -0.67 -4.44
CA MET A 52 -6.70 -1.78 -5.38
C MET A 52 -8.18 -2.00 -5.75
N GLU A 53 -9.09 -1.91 -4.80
CA GLU A 53 -10.52 -2.07 -5.07
C GLU A 53 -11.06 -0.92 -5.92
N ILE A 54 -10.60 0.32 -5.69
CA ILE A 54 -10.89 1.48 -6.55
C ILE A 54 -10.34 1.25 -7.96
N ALA A 55 -9.07 0.88 -8.10
CA ALA A 55 -8.46 0.60 -9.41
C ALA A 55 -9.19 -0.53 -10.15
N ARG A 56 -9.62 -1.59 -9.46
CA ARG A 56 -10.43 -2.68 -10.03
C ARG A 56 -11.83 -2.23 -10.43
N ALA A 57 -12.45 -1.33 -9.67
CA ALA A 57 -13.75 -0.77 -10.00
C ALA A 57 -13.65 0.12 -11.25
N GLU A 58 -12.65 0.98 -11.34
CA GLU A 58 -12.36 1.81 -12.51
C GLU A 58 -12.05 0.97 -13.75
N LEU A 59 -11.26 -0.09 -13.62
CA LEU A 59 -10.96 -1.01 -14.72
C LEU A 59 -12.23 -1.70 -15.23
N ARG A 60 -13.12 -2.13 -14.33
CA ARG A 60 -14.43 -2.70 -14.70
C ARG A 60 -15.28 -1.70 -15.46
N VAL A 61 -15.41 -0.47 -14.97
CA VAL A 61 -16.17 0.58 -15.67
C VAL A 61 -15.63 0.76 -17.09
N LYS A 62 -14.31 0.86 -17.25
CA LYS A 62 -13.65 1.05 -18.55
C LYS A 62 -13.94 -0.09 -19.54
N ILE A 63 -13.93 -1.35 -19.09
CA ILE A 63 -14.25 -2.52 -19.93
C ILE A 63 -15.71 -2.53 -20.38
N PHE A 64 -16.63 -1.96 -19.60
CA PHE A 64 -18.06 -1.87 -19.95
C PHE A 64 -18.45 -0.60 -20.73
N THR A 65 -17.50 0.31 -21.01
CA THR A 65 -17.76 1.55 -21.78
C THR A 65 -17.08 1.62 -23.15
N ASP A 66 -16.35 0.58 -23.58
CA ASP A 66 -15.78 0.42 -24.93
C ASP A 66 -16.54 -0.62 -25.76
#